data_AF-A0A354EMG7-F1
#
_entry.id   AF-A0A354EMG7-F1
#
_cell.length_a   1.000
_cell.length_b   1.000
_cell.length_c   1.000
_cell.angle_alpha   90.00
_cell.angle_beta   90.00
_cell.angle_gamma   90.00
#
_symmetry.space_group_name_H-M   'P 1'
#
loop_
_entity.id
_entity.type
_entity.pdbx_description
1 polymer ?
#
loop_
_entity_poly.entity_id
_entity_poly.type
_entity_poly.pdbx_seq_one_letter_code
_entity_poly.pdbx_strand_id
1 'polypeptide(L)'
;MGCGAPRFNGIINMKISYISKSDSWNDKQIVKEAKKMNVNLKKIDIKDLNDPKIFSSLGDIILWRSSSLDPKAGRTTLLSILIKSKKKVINRSIIDYPGVIFKQFQQAYVKNSVKKINTIPTFTFSSIGDLKHYISKEELKMPFIMKPNLGAKGVGVELISKVSDLDKVSEEDVKKNVFQNFIKNNGDYRVLVIGGRPIGAMKRIGKENSFVNNVSMGGTAVRVTDKKLESKLFEIASQVAATFNLGFCGVDIIKNIDNGELFFLELNTVPQWEGFQKSTGINVARELLLYCQEIFNSNNEKTSTLIKNCYDNHYEKLANKKFHFATRMFLWTKEQKYLDKLKDLKEDYYGKDDEALKRIFQNIIKNKEVYQKRIYNGKDFRKKSADKFPLLGAYSEILFRNLMSKNIFNRDLRPIIRELIEDKDFLEIKRRMLDNKEDILKLSTFSANYLYFLEDYFEKSEKTEVDIKQILDIVEKDIEAKIPSDIELIRNNLYFITHLIIGATKFYAKPIQQDLKIFQRLLEIAQKIVADNYFSLSLDTKLELLVCGRLVNAPIKLEELIRKEADMSLSEINNFLIDRMNGRSDLSPKSFLGSEHRNVLYIMINS
;
A
#
# COMPACT_ATOMS: atom_id res chain seq x y z
N MET A 1 -17.02 -2.82 -26.16
CA MET A 1 -16.23 -2.06 -27.15
C MET A 1 -14.77 -2.15 -26.74
N GLY A 2 -13.91 -2.69 -27.60
CA GLY A 2 -12.54 -3.06 -27.26
C GLY A 2 -11.64 -1.83 -27.11
N CYS A 3 -11.08 -1.62 -25.92
CA CYS A 3 -9.95 -0.72 -25.74
C CYS A 3 -8.78 -1.27 -26.55
N GLY A 4 -8.33 -0.49 -27.54
CA GLY A 4 -7.16 -0.81 -28.35
C GLY A 4 -5.95 -1.07 -27.44
N ALA A 5 -5.32 -2.24 -27.63
CA ALA A 5 -4.09 -2.58 -26.94
C ALA A 5 -3.00 -1.54 -27.29
N PRO A 6 -2.20 -1.07 -26.31
CA PRO A 6 -1.04 -0.25 -26.62
C PRO A 6 -0.14 -1.01 -27.59
N ARG A 7 0.21 -0.37 -28.72
CA ARG A 7 1.14 -0.93 -29.71
C ARG A 7 2.49 -1.13 -29.02
N PHE A 8 2.99 -2.36 -29.05
CA PHE A 8 4.31 -2.76 -28.57
C PHE A 8 5.40 -2.15 -29.45
N ASN A 9 5.84 -0.92 -29.14
CA ASN A 9 7.00 -0.32 -29.79
C ASN A 9 8.15 -0.19 -28.77
N GLY A 10 9.17 -1.04 -28.92
CA GLY A 10 10.45 -1.05 -28.18
C GLY A 10 10.45 -2.01 -26.97
N ILE A 11 11.29 -3.04 -26.85
CA ILE A 11 12.56 -3.45 -27.49
C ILE A 11 12.54 -4.99 -27.63
N ILE A 12 12.82 -5.51 -28.82
CA ILE A 12 12.72 -6.95 -29.22
C ILE A 12 13.82 -7.85 -28.62
N ASN A 13 14.66 -7.35 -27.69
CA ASN A 13 15.91 -8.02 -27.31
C ASN A 13 15.98 -8.59 -25.88
N MET A 14 14.91 -8.52 -25.09
CA MET A 14 14.89 -9.08 -23.73
C MET A 14 14.91 -10.62 -23.77
N LYS A 15 15.88 -11.24 -23.08
CA LYS A 15 15.93 -12.69 -22.88
C LYS A 15 15.41 -13.06 -21.50
N ILE A 16 14.42 -13.96 -21.45
CA ILE A 16 13.87 -14.50 -20.19
C ILE A 16 14.30 -15.95 -20.01
N SER A 17 14.89 -16.28 -18.86
CA SER A 17 15.04 -17.66 -18.40
C SER A 17 13.88 -18.04 -17.48
N TYR A 18 13.04 -18.97 -17.92
CA TYR A 18 11.90 -19.48 -17.16
C TYR A 18 12.28 -20.78 -16.46
N ILE A 19 12.51 -20.71 -15.14
CA ILE A 19 12.92 -21.86 -14.34
C ILE A 19 11.68 -22.54 -13.75
N SER A 20 11.44 -23.80 -14.10
CA SER A 20 10.31 -24.58 -13.58
C SER A 20 10.68 -26.05 -13.43
N LYS A 21 9.98 -26.76 -12.55
CA LYS A 21 10.16 -28.20 -12.30
C LYS A 21 9.12 -29.08 -13.02
N SER A 22 8.20 -28.47 -13.76
CA SER A 22 7.02 -29.14 -14.32
C SER A 22 6.64 -28.60 -15.70
N ASP A 23 5.74 -29.32 -16.38
CA ASP A 23 5.00 -28.88 -17.57
C ASP A 23 3.51 -28.66 -17.27
N SER A 24 3.24 -27.91 -16.20
CA SER A 24 1.89 -27.57 -15.78
C SER A 24 1.17 -26.66 -16.79
N TRP A 25 -0.16 -26.51 -16.63
CA TRP A 25 -0.94 -25.57 -17.44
C TRP A 25 -0.35 -24.14 -17.40
N ASN A 26 0.11 -23.68 -16.23
CA ASN A 26 0.74 -22.39 -16.04
C ASN A 26 1.99 -22.22 -16.93
N ASP A 27 2.85 -23.25 -16.94
CA ASP A 27 4.10 -23.27 -17.72
C ASP A 27 3.78 -23.14 -19.22
N LYS A 28 2.78 -23.90 -19.69
CA LYS A 28 2.31 -23.86 -21.08
C LYS A 28 1.73 -22.49 -21.47
N GLN A 29 0.97 -21.84 -20.57
CA GLN A 29 0.44 -20.51 -20.85
C GLN A 29 1.53 -19.46 -20.98
N ILE A 30 2.57 -19.48 -20.13
CA ILE A 30 3.69 -18.54 -20.22
C ILE A 30 4.44 -18.71 -21.54
N VAL A 31 4.77 -19.94 -21.93
CA VAL A 31 5.45 -20.23 -23.20
C VAL A 31 4.58 -19.80 -24.39
N LYS A 32 3.28 -20.09 -24.35
CA LYS A 32 2.33 -19.70 -25.39
C LYS A 32 2.23 -18.18 -25.54
N GLU A 33 2.11 -17.46 -24.43
CA GLU A 33 1.98 -16.01 -24.45
C GLU A 33 3.28 -15.31 -24.85
N ALA A 34 4.44 -15.84 -24.43
CA ALA A 34 5.74 -15.34 -24.85
C ALA A 34 5.92 -15.44 -26.37
N LYS A 35 5.51 -16.55 -27.00
CA LYS A 35 5.50 -16.69 -28.46
C LYS A 35 4.62 -15.64 -29.15
N LYS A 36 3.40 -15.41 -28.64
CA LYS A 36 2.49 -14.39 -29.20
C LYS A 36 3.04 -12.97 -29.06
N MET A 37 3.72 -12.69 -27.95
CA MET A 37 4.33 -11.38 -27.66
C MET A 37 5.72 -11.22 -28.30
N ASN A 38 6.20 -12.24 -29.04
CA ASN A 38 7.55 -12.29 -29.62
C ASN A 38 8.67 -12.06 -28.58
N VAL A 39 8.49 -12.61 -27.37
CA VAL A 39 9.47 -12.54 -26.29
C VAL A 39 10.40 -13.75 -26.35
N ASN A 40 11.72 -13.52 -26.30
CA ASN A 40 12.71 -14.58 -26.25
C ASN A 40 12.71 -15.25 -24.85
N LEU A 41 11.97 -16.35 -24.71
CA LEU A 41 11.85 -17.10 -23.47
C LEU A 41 12.46 -18.50 -23.63
N LYS A 42 13.47 -18.79 -22.81
CA LYS A 42 14.08 -20.13 -22.67
C LYS A 42 13.59 -20.78 -21.37
N LYS A 43 12.84 -21.87 -21.51
CA LYS A 43 12.49 -22.72 -20.36
C LYS A 43 13.69 -23.58 -19.98
N ILE A 44 13.95 -23.68 -18.67
CA ILE A 44 15.05 -24.47 -18.09
C ILE A 44 14.46 -25.30 -16.95
N ASP A 45 14.75 -26.61 -16.94
CA ASP A 45 14.37 -27.46 -15.80
C ASP A 45 15.26 -27.12 -14.61
N ILE A 46 14.67 -27.08 -13.41
CA ILE A 46 15.43 -26.80 -12.19
C ILE A 46 16.59 -27.80 -11.98
N LYS A 47 16.44 -29.06 -12.42
CA LYS A 47 17.46 -30.10 -12.31
C LYS A 47 18.71 -29.80 -13.14
N ASP A 48 18.56 -29.02 -14.21
CA ASP A 48 19.66 -28.69 -15.11
C ASP A 48 20.58 -27.63 -14.50
N LEU A 49 20.11 -26.88 -13.48
CA LEU A 49 20.90 -25.85 -12.79
C LEU A 49 22.12 -26.40 -12.01
N ASN A 50 22.28 -27.72 -11.98
CA ASN A 50 23.47 -28.39 -11.47
C ASN A 50 24.69 -28.20 -12.39
N ASP A 51 24.50 -27.89 -13.68
CA ASP A 51 25.59 -27.61 -14.62
C ASP A 51 26.00 -26.12 -14.56
N PRO A 52 27.23 -25.80 -14.11
CA PRO A 52 27.72 -24.42 -14.06
C PRO A 52 27.70 -23.70 -15.41
N LYS A 53 27.75 -24.43 -16.54
CA LYS A 53 27.70 -23.84 -17.88
C LYS A 53 26.36 -23.17 -18.17
N ILE A 54 25.28 -23.55 -17.49
CA ILE A 54 23.96 -22.96 -17.72
C ILE A 54 23.91 -21.49 -17.29
N PHE A 55 24.70 -21.09 -16.28
CA PHE A 55 24.65 -19.74 -15.72
C PHE A 55 25.06 -18.64 -16.71
N SER A 56 26.02 -18.93 -17.61
CA SER A 56 26.40 -18.02 -18.69
C SER A 56 25.28 -17.87 -19.72
N SER A 57 24.42 -18.88 -19.87
CA SER A 57 23.29 -18.89 -20.82
C SER A 57 21.98 -18.29 -20.29
N LEU A 58 21.92 -17.92 -19.00
CA LEU A 58 20.72 -17.31 -18.43
C LEU A 58 20.39 -15.97 -19.10
N GLY A 59 19.11 -15.66 -19.27
CA GLY A 59 18.64 -14.38 -19.82
C GLY A 59 18.84 -13.20 -18.87
N ASP A 60 18.45 -12.01 -19.32
CA ASP A 60 18.50 -10.77 -18.55
C ASP A 60 17.57 -10.81 -17.33
N ILE A 61 16.42 -11.46 -17.51
CA ILE A 61 15.41 -11.71 -16.47
C ILE A 61 15.31 -13.21 -16.20
N ILE A 62 15.33 -13.59 -14.93
CA ILE A 62 15.15 -14.97 -14.46
C ILE A 62 13.80 -15.07 -13.77
N LEU A 63 12.84 -15.73 -14.42
CA LEU A 63 11.53 -15.99 -13.87
C LEU A 63 11.51 -17.37 -13.19
N TRP A 64 11.69 -17.35 -11.87
CA TRP A 64 11.71 -18.49 -10.97
C TRP A 64 10.31 -18.96 -10.58
N ARG A 65 9.92 -20.16 -11.02
CA ARG A 65 8.61 -20.78 -10.77
C ARG A 65 8.69 -22.12 -10.05
N SER A 66 9.71 -22.32 -9.22
CA SER A 66 9.78 -23.45 -8.30
C SER A 66 9.61 -23.02 -6.85
N SER A 67 8.77 -23.74 -6.10
CA SER A 67 8.50 -23.51 -4.68
C SER A 67 9.68 -23.90 -3.77
N SER A 68 10.68 -24.58 -4.33
CA SER A 68 11.86 -25.05 -3.61
C SER A 68 13.10 -24.85 -4.49
N LEU A 69 14.25 -24.62 -3.85
CA LEU A 69 15.56 -24.78 -4.49
C LEU A 69 15.89 -26.29 -4.55
N ASP A 70 16.58 -26.73 -5.59
CA ASP A 70 17.03 -28.13 -5.71
C ASP A 70 18.00 -28.45 -4.56
N PRO A 71 17.74 -29.46 -3.71
CA PRO A 71 18.64 -29.87 -2.65
C PRO A 71 19.95 -30.48 -3.16
N LYS A 72 19.95 -31.04 -4.38
CA LYS A 72 21.12 -31.71 -4.99
C LYS A 72 22.08 -30.72 -5.64
N ALA A 73 21.57 -29.58 -6.11
CA ALA A 73 22.41 -28.45 -6.48
C ALA A 73 23.08 -27.91 -5.24
N GLY A 74 24.39 -27.65 -5.30
CA GLY A 74 25.10 -26.92 -4.27
C GLY A 74 24.41 -25.58 -4.06
N ARG A 75 23.44 -25.53 -3.13
CA ARG A 75 22.49 -24.43 -2.96
C ARG A 75 23.24 -23.12 -2.81
N THR A 76 24.32 -23.13 -2.04
CA THR A 76 25.24 -22.02 -1.86
C THR A 76 25.87 -21.54 -3.17
N THR A 77 26.31 -22.45 -4.04
CA THR A 77 26.90 -22.15 -5.36
C THR A 77 25.85 -21.51 -6.28
N LEU A 78 24.67 -22.13 -6.41
CA LEU A 78 23.56 -21.60 -7.20
C LEU A 78 23.15 -20.20 -6.74
N LEU A 79 23.03 -20.00 -5.43
CA LEU A 79 22.74 -18.69 -4.82
C LEU A 79 23.86 -17.68 -5.12
N SER A 80 25.12 -18.06 -4.98
CA SER A 80 26.26 -17.17 -5.21
C SER A 80 26.29 -16.66 -6.65
N ILE A 81 25.94 -17.51 -7.61
CA ILE A 81 25.96 -17.17 -9.03
C ILE A 81 24.78 -16.28 -9.39
N LEU A 82 23.57 -16.58 -8.90
CA LEU A 82 22.41 -15.71 -9.08
C LEU A 82 22.65 -14.32 -8.49
N ILE A 83 23.27 -14.23 -7.30
CA ILE A 83 23.63 -12.96 -6.65
C ILE A 83 24.70 -12.20 -7.47
N LYS A 84 25.78 -12.86 -7.89
CA LYS A 84 26.90 -12.23 -8.61
C LYS A 84 26.53 -11.79 -10.03
N SER A 85 25.56 -12.45 -10.67
CA SER A 85 25.22 -12.22 -12.08
C SER A 85 24.65 -10.83 -12.40
N LYS A 86 24.25 -10.04 -11.38
CA LYS A 86 23.49 -8.77 -11.52
C LYS A 86 22.17 -8.91 -12.30
N LYS A 87 21.77 -10.12 -12.70
CA LYS A 87 20.51 -10.43 -13.38
C LYS A 87 19.34 -10.29 -12.42
N LYS A 88 18.17 -9.92 -12.95
CA LYS A 88 16.97 -9.70 -12.13
C LYS A 88 16.21 -11.02 -11.96
N VAL A 89 15.94 -11.41 -10.72
CA VAL A 89 15.28 -12.68 -10.37
C VAL A 89 13.88 -12.42 -9.81
N ILE A 90 12.87 -13.05 -10.40
CA ILE A 90 11.47 -13.00 -9.94
C ILE A 90 11.04 -14.43 -9.61
N ASN A 91 10.86 -14.85 -8.36
CA ASN A 91 10.99 -14.13 -7.11
C ASN A 91 12.38 -14.33 -6.49
N ARG A 92 13.11 -13.24 -6.23
CA ARG A 92 14.34 -13.27 -5.44
C ARG A 92 14.09 -13.66 -3.98
N SER A 93 12.88 -13.44 -3.46
CA SER A 93 12.49 -13.78 -2.09
C SER A 93 12.79 -15.21 -1.65
N ILE A 94 12.85 -16.18 -2.58
CA ILE A 94 13.22 -17.57 -2.24
C ILE A 94 14.67 -17.67 -1.70
N ILE A 95 15.49 -16.67 -2.05
CA ILE A 95 16.87 -16.46 -1.60
C ILE A 95 16.87 -15.63 -0.33
N ASP A 96 16.23 -14.46 -0.38
CA ASP A 96 16.30 -13.47 0.69
C ASP A 96 15.53 -13.92 1.95
N TYR A 97 14.48 -14.72 1.76
CA TYR A 97 13.59 -15.24 2.82
C TYR A 97 13.35 -16.74 2.65
N PRO A 98 14.34 -17.61 2.91
CA PRO A 98 14.19 -19.06 2.70
C PRO A 98 13.06 -19.66 3.56
N GLY A 99 12.72 -19.02 4.67
CA GLY A 99 11.61 -19.40 5.54
C GLY A 99 10.21 -19.11 4.98
N VAL A 100 10.10 -18.32 3.90
CA VAL A 100 8.81 -17.86 3.33
C VAL A 100 7.86 -19.00 2.93
N ILE A 101 8.38 -20.22 2.75
CA ILE A 101 7.58 -21.40 2.40
C ILE A 101 6.88 -22.05 3.61
N PHE A 102 7.27 -21.69 4.84
CA PHE A 102 6.67 -22.23 6.07
C PHE A 102 5.56 -21.32 6.58
N LYS A 103 4.38 -21.88 6.82
CA LYS A 103 3.19 -21.13 7.24
C LYS A 103 3.40 -20.40 8.56
N GLN A 104 4.09 -21.03 9.52
CA GLN A 104 4.40 -20.37 10.80
C GLN A 104 5.25 -19.10 10.61
N PHE A 105 6.25 -19.17 9.71
CA PHE A 105 7.15 -18.05 9.46
C PHE A 105 6.41 -16.93 8.75
N GLN A 106 5.55 -17.27 7.78
CA GLN A 106 4.69 -16.28 7.11
C GLN A 106 3.85 -15.49 8.13
N GLN A 107 3.14 -16.20 9.02
CA GLN A 107 2.24 -15.59 10.00
C GLN A 107 2.99 -14.73 11.01
N ALA A 108 4.09 -15.24 11.58
CA ALA A 108 4.90 -14.51 12.55
C ALA A 108 5.58 -13.27 11.93
N TYR A 109 6.16 -13.43 10.73
CA TYR A 109 6.88 -12.34 10.07
C TYR A 109 5.93 -11.21 9.64
N VAL A 110 4.75 -11.53 9.07
CA VAL A 110 3.73 -10.51 8.75
C VAL A 110 3.24 -9.79 10.02
N LYS A 111 2.97 -10.53 11.11
CA LYS A 111 2.52 -9.94 12.38
C LYS A 111 3.50 -8.90 12.90
N ASN A 112 4.80 -9.20 12.82
CA ASN A 112 5.86 -8.34 13.34
C ASN A 112 6.18 -7.18 12.39
N SER A 113 6.09 -7.40 11.08
CA SER A 113 6.44 -6.38 10.07
C SER A 113 5.29 -5.43 9.73
N VAL A 114 4.02 -5.83 9.88
CA VAL A 114 2.87 -5.04 9.43
C VAL A 114 1.76 -5.00 10.48
N LYS A 115 1.84 -4.02 11.40
CA LYS A 115 0.92 -3.87 12.54
C LYS A 115 -0.57 -3.78 12.18
N LYS A 116 -0.92 -3.40 10.94
CA LYS A 116 -2.32 -3.19 10.49
C LYS A 116 -2.96 -4.42 9.85
N ILE A 117 -2.23 -5.53 9.71
CA ILE A 117 -2.75 -6.77 9.13
C ILE A 117 -3.05 -7.77 10.24
N ASN A 118 -4.31 -8.22 10.30
CA ASN A 118 -4.67 -9.32 11.19
C ASN A 118 -4.07 -10.62 10.66
N THR A 119 -3.25 -11.26 11.48
CA THR A 119 -2.72 -12.62 11.25
C THR A 119 -3.49 -13.61 12.10
N ILE A 120 -3.47 -14.88 11.71
CA ILE A 120 -4.12 -15.95 12.49
C ILE A 120 -3.10 -16.44 13.53
N PRO A 121 -3.43 -16.43 14.83
CA PRO A 121 -2.59 -17.06 15.84
C PRO A 121 -2.22 -18.48 15.42
N THR A 122 -0.92 -18.73 15.31
CA THR A 122 -0.37 -19.97 14.74
C THR A 122 0.59 -20.56 15.74
N PHE A 123 0.34 -21.82 16.09
CA PHE A 123 1.07 -22.54 17.12
C PHE A 123 1.73 -23.78 16.51
N THR A 124 2.85 -24.17 17.11
CA THR A 124 3.53 -25.45 16.89
C THR A 124 3.83 -26.06 18.23
N PHE A 125 3.77 -27.38 18.31
CA PHE A 125 3.97 -28.10 19.57
C PHE A 125 5.01 -29.20 19.39
N SER A 126 5.75 -29.47 20.47
CA SER A 126 6.70 -30.57 20.56
C SER A 126 6.03 -31.89 20.92
N SER A 127 4.87 -31.83 21.58
CA SER A 127 4.11 -33.00 22.01
C SER A 127 2.59 -32.79 22.03
N ILE A 128 1.83 -33.89 22.05
CA ILE A 128 0.37 -33.84 22.28
C ILE A 128 0.04 -33.23 23.65
N GLY A 129 0.89 -33.47 24.66
CA GLY A 129 0.76 -32.89 25.99
C GLY A 129 0.76 -31.36 25.96
N ASP A 130 1.71 -30.76 25.23
CA ASP A 130 1.81 -29.31 25.06
C ASP A 130 0.58 -28.73 24.35
N LEU A 131 0.13 -29.41 23.29
CA LEU A 131 -1.08 -29.05 22.56
C LEU A 131 -2.31 -29.04 23.50
N LYS A 132 -2.49 -30.11 24.30
CA LYS A 132 -3.57 -30.19 25.30
C LYS A 132 -3.46 -29.12 26.38
N HIS A 133 -2.25 -28.75 26.79
CA HIS A 133 -2.01 -27.66 27.74
C HIS A 133 -2.45 -26.30 27.19
N TYR A 134 -2.11 -25.97 25.94
CA TYR A 134 -2.53 -24.70 25.33
C TYR A 134 -4.05 -24.61 25.13
N ILE A 135 -4.70 -25.75 24.85
CA ILE A 135 -6.16 -25.83 24.79
C ILE A 135 -6.77 -25.56 26.17
N SER A 136 -6.22 -26.13 27.24
CA SER A 136 -6.76 -25.94 28.60
C SER A 136 -6.53 -24.52 29.15
N LYS A 137 -5.56 -23.78 28.59
CA LYS A 137 -5.34 -22.35 28.86
C LYS A 137 -6.15 -21.41 27.97
N GLU A 138 -6.99 -21.94 27.08
CA GLU A 138 -7.76 -21.19 26.07
C GLU A 138 -6.92 -20.33 25.11
N GLU A 139 -5.61 -20.61 25.00
CA GLU A 139 -4.73 -19.92 24.05
C GLU A 139 -4.98 -20.41 22.61
N LEU A 140 -5.23 -21.71 22.46
CA LEU A 140 -5.76 -22.33 21.25
C LEU A 140 -7.23 -22.71 21.48
N LYS A 141 -8.14 -22.10 20.72
CA LYS A 141 -9.58 -22.22 20.93
C LYS A 141 -10.19 -23.28 20.04
N MET A 142 -11.10 -24.08 20.58
CA MET A 142 -11.91 -25.02 19.79
C MET A 142 -13.05 -24.29 19.05
N PRO A 143 -13.40 -24.71 17.82
CA PRO A 143 -12.64 -25.63 16.98
C PRO A 143 -11.37 -24.95 16.43
N PHE A 144 -10.36 -25.75 16.07
CA PHE A 144 -9.14 -25.25 15.41
C PHE A 144 -8.75 -26.08 14.19
N ILE A 145 -7.89 -25.52 13.36
CA ILE A 145 -7.33 -26.16 12.17
C ILE A 145 -5.95 -26.72 12.48
N MET A 146 -5.74 -27.99 12.18
CA MET A 146 -4.43 -28.61 12.04
C MET A 146 -4.06 -28.64 10.54
N LYS A 147 -2.86 -28.18 10.16
CA LYS A 147 -2.40 -28.24 8.77
C LYS A 147 -0.89 -28.34 8.63
N PRO A 148 -0.37 -28.94 7.53
CA PRO A 148 1.07 -29.04 7.30
C PRO A 148 1.73 -27.67 7.26
N ASN A 149 2.80 -27.51 8.04
CA ASN A 149 3.60 -26.27 8.03
C ASN A 149 4.19 -26.00 6.64
N LEU A 150 4.56 -27.08 5.95
CA LEU A 150 4.97 -27.10 4.55
C LEU A 150 3.98 -27.97 3.76
N GLY A 151 3.32 -27.39 2.76
CA GLY A 151 2.31 -28.08 1.97
C GLY A 151 1.48 -27.12 1.14
N ALA A 152 0.76 -27.63 0.15
CA ALA A 152 -0.06 -26.84 -0.77
C ALA A 152 -1.38 -27.55 -1.10
N LYS A 153 -2.29 -26.84 -1.77
CA LYS A 153 -3.58 -27.36 -2.29
C LYS A 153 -4.57 -27.88 -1.25
N GLY A 154 -4.34 -27.64 0.05
CA GLY A 154 -5.25 -28.05 1.12
C GLY A 154 -5.15 -29.52 1.50
N VAL A 155 -4.10 -30.21 1.05
CA VAL A 155 -3.80 -31.57 1.46
C VAL A 155 -3.36 -31.57 2.92
N GLY A 156 -3.94 -32.45 3.74
CA GLY A 156 -3.63 -32.60 5.17
C GLY A 156 -4.23 -31.52 6.09
N VAL A 157 -5.17 -30.71 5.60
CA VAL A 157 -5.87 -29.73 6.45
C VAL A 157 -7.04 -30.41 7.14
N GLU A 158 -7.04 -30.39 8.47
CA GLU A 158 -8.05 -31.06 9.31
C GLU A 158 -8.68 -30.06 10.29
N LEU A 159 -9.98 -30.18 10.50
CA LEU A 159 -10.73 -29.42 11.51
C LEU A 159 -10.87 -30.28 12.77
N ILE A 160 -10.21 -29.86 13.83
CA ILE A 160 -10.34 -30.46 15.16
C ILE A 160 -11.50 -29.77 15.87
N SER A 161 -12.61 -30.49 16.04
CA SER A 161 -13.88 -29.93 16.52
C SER A 161 -14.10 -30.16 18.01
N LYS A 162 -13.51 -31.24 18.55
CA LYS A 162 -13.57 -31.62 19.97
C LYS A 162 -12.24 -32.21 20.42
N VAL A 163 -12.00 -32.20 21.73
CA VAL A 163 -10.74 -32.71 22.32
C VAL A 163 -10.51 -34.19 21.99
N SER A 164 -11.56 -35.00 21.90
CA SER A 164 -11.44 -36.43 21.54
C SER A 164 -11.05 -36.68 20.08
N ASP A 165 -11.10 -35.67 19.20
CA ASP A 165 -10.54 -35.81 17.85
C ASP A 165 -9.00 -35.94 17.89
N LEU A 166 -8.36 -35.49 18.99
CA LEU A 166 -6.91 -35.61 19.20
C LEU A 166 -6.44 -37.03 19.44
N ASP A 167 -7.34 -37.97 19.77
CA ASP A 167 -6.97 -39.38 20.00
C ASP A 167 -6.47 -40.06 18.72
N LYS A 168 -6.76 -39.47 17.55
CA LYS A 168 -6.29 -39.92 16.23
C LYS A 168 -5.04 -39.18 15.74
N VAL A 169 -4.60 -38.15 16.46
CA VAL A 169 -3.45 -37.32 16.08
C VAL A 169 -2.20 -37.92 16.72
N SER A 170 -1.21 -38.29 15.90
CA SER A 170 0.05 -38.83 16.43
C SER A 170 1.01 -37.73 16.91
N GLU A 171 2.00 -38.10 17.72
CA GLU A 171 3.09 -37.20 18.10
C GLU A 171 3.87 -36.66 16.88
N GLU A 172 3.94 -37.46 15.81
CA GLU A 172 4.58 -37.05 14.56
C GLU A 172 3.75 -36.01 13.80
N ASP A 173 2.42 -36.16 13.79
CA ASP A 173 1.52 -35.17 13.22
C ASP A 173 1.62 -33.84 13.97
N VAL A 174 1.70 -33.88 15.29
CA VAL A 174 1.88 -32.67 16.10
C VAL A 174 3.14 -31.90 15.72
N LYS A 175 4.27 -32.61 15.55
CA LYS A 175 5.55 -31.99 15.21
C LYS A 175 5.62 -31.43 13.78
N LYS A 176 4.87 -32.00 12.84
CA LYS A 176 4.90 -31.61 11.42
C LYS A 176 3.88 -30.52 11.04
N ASN A 177 2.85 -30.34 11.86
CA ASN A 177 1.74 -29.45 11.56
C ASN A 177 1.81 -28.13 12.36
N VAL A 178 1.09 -27.14 11.85
CA VAL A 178 0.74 -25.92 12.58
C VAL A 178 -0.72 -25.96 12.97
N PHE A 179 -1.02 -25.32 14.09
CA PHE A 179 -2.35 -25.26 14.68
C PHE A 179 -2.84 -23.81 14.69
N GLN A 180 -4.05 -23.58 14.21
CA GLN A 180 -4.61 -22.23 14.05
C GLN A 180 -6.06 -22.18 14.49
N ASN A 181 -6.45 -21.13 15.22
CA ASN A 181 -7.86 -20.90 15.57
C ASN A 181 -8.73 -20.90 14.30
N PHE A 182 -9.85 -21.60 14.35
CA PHE A 182 -10.78 -21.65 13.22
C PHE A 182 -11.42 -20.28 13.00
N ILE A 183 -11.36 -19.80 11.76
CA ILE A 183 -12.07 -18.59 11.34
C ILE A 183 -13.33 -19.01 10.61
N LYS A 184 -14.49 -18.75 11.22
CA LYS A 184 -15.79 -19.01 10.60
C LYS A 184 -15.93 -18.18 9.33
N ASN A 185 -16.16 -18.85 8.20
CA ASN A 185 -16.08 -18.25 6.88
C ASN A 185 -17.08 -18.87 5.90
N ASN A 186 -17.26 -18.24 4.74
CA ASN A 186 -18.08 -18.75 3.63
C ASN A 186 -17.29 -18.82 2.32
N GLY A 187 -15.98 -19.07 2.43
CA GLY A 187 -15.02 -18.88 1.36
C GLY A 187 -13.78 -18.11 1.81
N ASP A 188 -12.76 -18.15 0.97
CA ASP A 188 -11.56 -17.34 1.13
C ASP A 188 -11.26 -16.57 -0.17
N TYR A 189 -10.42 -15.55 -0.08
CA TYR A 189 -10.10 -14.66 -1.18
C TYR A 189 -8.64 -14.83 -1.59
N ARG A 190 -8.39 -15.00 -2.89
CA ARG A 190 -7.05 -14.97 -3.45
C ARG A 190 -6.84 -13.71 -4.26
N VAL A 191 -5.80 -12.97 -3.90
CA VAL A 191 -5.29 -11.82 -4.68
C VAL A 191 -3.98 -12.23 -5.34
N LEU A 192 -3.86 -12.06 -6.65
CA LEU A 192 -2.56 -12.17 -7.31
C LEU A 192 -1.88 -10.81 -7.33
N VAL A 193 -0.60 -10.78 -6.99
CA VAL A 193 0.24 -9.57 -6.95
C VAL A 193 1.41 -9.77 -7.90
N ILE A 194 1.62 -8.85 -8.84
CA ILE A 194 2.76 -8.80 -9.78
C ILE A 194 3.45 -7.44 -9.64
N GLY A 195 4.77 -7.42 -9.45
CA GLY A 195 5.52 -6.19 -9.28
C GLY A 195 4.99 -5.31 -8.15
N GLY A 196 4.59 -5.91 -7.02
CA GLY A 196 4.00 -5.18 -5.89
C GLY A 196 2.58 -4.66 -6.15
N ARG A 197 2.01 -4.90 -7.34
CA ARG A 197 0.69 -4.44 -7.77
C ARG A 197 -0.32 -5.60 -7.72
N PRO A 198 -1.47 -5.45 -7.04
CA PRO A 198 -2.52 -6.45 -7.08
C PRO A 198 -3.21 -6.41 -8.45
N ILE A 199 -3.20 -7.52 -9.19
CA ILE A 199 -3.78 -7.56 -10.55
C ILE A 199 -5.28 -7.86 -10.54
N GLY A 200 -5.79 -8.52 -9.50
CA GLY A 200 -7.20 -8.83 -9.31
C GLY A 200 -7.43 -9.71 -8.08
N ALA A 201 -8.70 -9.91 -7.72
CA ALA A 201 -9.11 -10.80 -6.63
C ALA A 201 -10.19 -11.78 -7.08
N MET A 202 -10.10 -13.03 -6.61
CA MET A 202 -11.18 -14.01 -6.70
C MET A 202 -11.60 -14.48 -5.31
N LYS A 203 -12.88 -14.78 -5.13
CA LYS A 203 -13.39 -15.55 -3.99
C LYS A 203 -13.44 -17.02 -4.39
N ARG A 204 -12.88 -17.89 -3.56
CA ARG A 204 -13.02 -19.34 -3.67
C ARG A 204 -14.04 -19.82 -2.65
N ILE A 205 -14.96 -20.67 -3.08
CA ILE A 205 -16.05 -21.20 -2.27
C ILE A 205 -15.90 -22.72 -2.28
N GLY A 206 -15.73 -23.31 -1.09
CA GLY A 206 -15.66 -24.76 -0.94
C GLY A 206 -16.93 -25.47 -1.41
N LYS A 207 -16.83 -26.78 -1.60
CA LYS A 207 -18.02 -27.63 -1.82
C LYS A 207 -18.94 -27.56 -0.60
N GLU A 208 -20.24 -27.80 -0.77
CA GLU A 208 -21.18 -27.91 0.35
C GLU A 208 -20.62 -28.82 1.46
N ASN A 209 -20.73 -28.37 2.71
CA ASN A 209 -20.20 -29.01 3.91
C ASN A 209 -18.67 -29.15 4.00
N SER A 210 -17.89 -28.46 3.15
CA SER A 210 -16.43 -28.39 3.27
C SER A 210 -15.96 -27.13 4.00
N PHE A 211 -15.00 -27.29 4.92
CA PHE A 211 -14.30 -26.16 5.53
C PHE A 211 -13.07 -25.69 4.72
N VAL A 212 -12.71 -26.41 3.64
CA VAL A 212 -11.60 -26.08 2.74
C VAL A 212 -12.13 -25.51 1.43
N ASN A 213 -11.69 -24.30 1.08
CA ASN A 213 -12.25 -23.55 -0.05
C ASN A 213 -11.48 -23.71 -1.38
N ASN A 214 -10.45 -24.55 -1.43
CA ASN A 214 -9.58 -24.64 -2.60
C ASN A 214 -10.32 -25.19 -3.83
N VAL A 215 -10.14 -24.51 -4.98
CA VAL A 215 -10.65 -24.98 -6.29
C VAL A 215 -10.12 -26.38 -6.63
N SER A 216 -8.89 -26.72 -6.24
CA SER A 216 -8.31 -28.05 -6.43
C SER A 216 -9.02 -29.16 -5.65
N MET A 217 -9.88 -28.82 -4.68
CA MET A 217 -10.69 -29.74 -3.89
C MET A 217 -12.18 -29.72 -4.29
N GLY A 218 -12.50 -29.21 -5.48
CA GLY A 218 -13.87 -29.15 -6.01
C GLY A 218 -14.64 -27.87 -5.67
N GLY A 219 -13.98 -26.86 -5.10
CA GLY A 219 -14.57 -25.53 -4.88
C GLY A 219 -14.75 -24.72 -6.17
N THR A 220 -15.64 -23.73 -6.15
CA THR A 220 -15.85 -22.77 -7.25
C THR A 220 -15.06 -21.49 -7.03
N ALA A 221 -14.76 -20.75 -8.10
CA ALA A 221 -14.09 -19.45 -8.02
C ALA A 221 -14.88 -18.38 -8.77
N VAL A 222 -15.14 -17.26 -8.11
CA VAL A 222 -15.85 -16.11 -8.67
C VAL A 222 -15.02 -14.83 -8.50
N ARG A 223 -15.15 -13.89 -9.43
CA ARG A 223 -14.51 -12.58 -9.32
C ARG A 223 -15.09 -11.82 -8.13
N VAL A 224 -14.24 -11.11 -7.38
CA VAL A 224 -14.72 -10.14 -6.38
C VAL A 224 -15.23 -8.89 -7.11
N THR A 225 -16.51 -8.56 -6.92
CA THR A 225 -17.17 -7.41 -7.58
C THR A 225 -17.43 -6.24 -6.62
N ASP A 226 -17.43 -6.49 -5.30
CA ASP A 226 -17.51 -5.43 -4.29
C ASP A 226 -16.20 -4.63 -4.27
N LYS A 227 -16.23 -3.41 -4.82
CA LYS A 227 -15.08 -2.48 -4.91
C LYS A 227 -14.46 -2.16 -3.55
N LYS A 228 -15.26 -2.06 -2.48
CA LYS A 228 -14.78 -1.72 -1.13
C LYS A 228 -14.04 -2.89 -0.52
N LEU A 229 -14.57 -4.10 -0.69
CA LEU A 229 -13.89 -5.32 -0.28
C LEU A 229 -12.61 -5.54 -1.10
N GLU A 230 -12.67 -5.41 -2.43
CA GLU A 230 -11.53 -5.55 -3.32
C GLU A 230 -10.38 -4.60 -2.92
N SER A 231 -10.69 -3.34 -2.64
CA SER A 231 -9.69 -2.35 -2.18
C SER A 231 -8.99 -2.79 -0.90
N LYS A 232 -9.73 -3.34 0.08
CA LYS A 232 -9.14 -3.86 1.33
C LYS A 232 -8.27 -5.09 1.09
N LEU A 233 -8.72 -6.01 0.23
CA LEU A 233 -7.97 -7.20 -0.15
C LEU A 233 -6.65 -6.81 -0.86
N PHE A 234 -6.71 -5.82 -1.75
CA PHE A 234 -5.55 -5.29 -2.45
C PHE A 234 -4.55 -4.64 -1.51
N GLU A 235 -5.03 -3.87 -0.53
CA GLU A 235 -4.17 -3.26 0.49
C GLU A 235 -3.40 -4.34 1.28
N ILE A 236 -4.11 -5.33 1.83
CA ILE A 236 -3.52 -6.45 2.58
C ILE A 236 -2.51 -7.21 1.69
N ALA A 237 -2.93 -7.61 0.49
CA ALA A 237 -2.11 -8.42 -0.40
C ALA A 237 -0.82 -7.71 -0.84
N SER A 238 -0.91 -6.42 -1.17
CA SER A 238 0.25 -5.64 -1.59
C SER A 238 1.24 -5.46 -0.44
N GLN A 239 0.74 -5.26 0.79
CA GLN A 239 1.58 -5.16 1.98
C GLN A 239 2.27 -6.48 2.30
N VAL A 240 1.53 -7.61 2.31
CA VAL A 240 2.13 -8.94 2.52
C VAL A 240 3.17 -9.27 1.46
N ALA A 241 2.88 -9.01 0.18
CA ALA A 241 3.84 -9.25 -0.90
C ALA A 241 5.13 -8.44 -0.74
N ALA A 242 5.00 -7.18 -0.33
CA ALA A 242 6.14 -6.29 -0.09
C ALA A 242 6.99 -6.72 1.11
N THR A 243 6.37 -7.25 2.17
CA THR A 243 7.07 -7.77 3.36
C THR A 243 8.11 -8.82 3.01
N PHE A 244 7.82 -9.69 2.03
CA PHE A 244 8.72 -10.76 1.60
C PHE A 244 9.42 -10.47 0.28
N ASN A 245 9.36 -9.24 -0.23
CA ASN A 245 9.96 -8.89 -1.52
C ASN A 245 9.54 -9.80 -2.70
N LEU A 246 8.23 -10.02 -2.85
CA LEU A 246 7.70 -10.89 -3.90
C LEU A 246 7.32 -10.10 -5.15
N GLY A 247 7.99 -10.40 -6.27
CA GLY A 247 7.65 -9.87 -7.59
C GLY A 247 6.44 -10.55 -8.24
N PHE A 248 6.11 -11.79 -7.87
CA PHE A 248 4.87 -12.46 -8.28
C PHE A 248 4.40 -13.47 -7.24
N CYS A 249 3.26 -13.22 -6.60
CA CYS A 249 2.70 -14.11 -5.58
C CYS A 249 1.17 -14.15 -5.58
N GLY A 250 0.62 -15.13 -4.86
CA GLY A 250 -0.79 -15.18 -4.52
C GLY A 250 -0.98 -15.07 -3.02
N VAL A 251 -1.76 -14.10 -2.57
CA VAL A 251 -2.07 -13.89 -1.16
C VAL A 251 -3.49 -14.37 -0.88
N ASP A 252 -3.61 -15.32 0.04
CA ASP A 252 -4.89 -15.86 0.49
C ASP A 252 -5.32 -15.11 1.76
N ILE A 253 -6.56 -14.64 1.78
CA ILE A 253 -7.16 -13.82 2.83
C ILE A 253 -8.52 -14.43 3.19
N ILE A 254 -8.81 -14.58 4.47
CA ILE A 254 -10.07 -15.13 4.95
C ILE A 254 -10.87 -14.06 5.69
N LYS A 255 -12.19 -14.02 5.47
CA LYS A 255 -13.09 -13.10 6.15
C LYS A 255 -13.85 -13.84 7.24
N ASN A 256 -13.75 -13.36 8.47
CA ASN A 256 -14.59 -13.83 9.57
C ASN A 256 -16.02 -13.32 9.33
N ILE A 257 -17.00 -14.22 9.22
CA ILE A 257 -18.39 -13.84 8.95
C ILE A 257 -19.12 -13.26 10.16
N ASP A 258 -18.65 -13.52 11.38
CA ASP A 258 -19.31 -13.04 12.60
C ASP A 258 -18.99 -11.56 12.87
N ASN A 259 -17.74 -11.12 12.64
CA ASN A 259 -17.31 -9.74 12.90
C ASN A 259 -16.89 -8.95 11.64
N GLY A 260 -16.79 -9.61 10.48
CA GLY A 260 -16.43 -8.99 9.20
C GLY A 260 -14.94 -8.70 9.01
N GLU A 261 -14.07 -9.07 9.95
CA GLU A 261 -12.63 -8.83 9.87
C GLU A 261 -11.93 -9.72 8.83
N LEU A 262 -10.85 -9.20 8.24
CA LEU A 262 -10.04 -9.89 7.24
C LEU A 262 -8.73 -10.35 7.86
N PHE A 263 -8.39 -11.62 7.69
CA PHE A 263 -7.16 -12.24 8.18
C PHE A 263 -6.30 -12.72 7.03
N PHE A 264 -4.99 -12.45 7.08
CA PHE A 264 -4.01 -13.08 6.20
C PHE A 264 -3.94 -14.57 6.49
N LEU A 265 -4.24 -15.41 5.49
CA LEU A 265 -4.33 -16.86 5.63
C LEU A 265 -3.03 -17.56 5.19
N GLU A 266 -2.57 -17.32 3.97
CA GLU A 266 -1.40 -17.99 3.39
C GLU A 266 -0.79 -17.19 2.24
N LEU A 267 0.53 -17.28 2.09
CA LEU A 267 1.27 -16.70 0.97
C LEU A 267 1.78 -17.79 0.04
N ASN A 268 1.41 -17.69 -1.24
CA ASN A 268 1.84 -18.58 -2.30
C ASN A 268 2.92 -17.87 -3.12
N THR A 269 4.19 -18.23 -2.94
CA THR A 269 5.33 -17.65 -3.69
C THR A 269 5.39 -18.12 -5.14
N VAL A 270 4.79 -19.28 -5.43
CA VAL A 270 4.61 -19.80 -6.79
C VAL A 270 3.13 -20.13 -6.98
N PRO A 271 2.27 -19.11 -7.12
CA PRO A 271 0.83 -19.33 -7.18
C PRO A 271 0.43 -20.10 -8.42
N GLN A 272 -0.65 -20.86 -8.31
CA GLN A 272 -1.42 -21.33 -9.47
C GLN A 272 -2.53 -20.33 -9.79
N TRP A 273 -2.77 -20.08 -11.08
CA TRP A 273 -3.67 -19.00 -11.51
C TRP A 273 -4.70 -19.41 -12.56
N GLU A 274 -4.87 -20.69 -12.86
CA GLU A 274 -5.89 -21.13 -13.83
C GLU A 274 -7.31 -20.72 -13.40
N GLY A 275 -7.72 -21.05 -12.18
CA GLY A 275 -9.03 -20.65 -11.64
C GLY A 275 -9.18 -19.13 -11.50
N PHE A 276 -8.09 -18.44 -11.20
CA PHE A 276 -8.07 -16.98 -11.15
C PHE A 276 -8.31 -16.36 -12.54
N GLN A 277 -7.59 -16.82 -13.56
CA GLN A 277 -7.72 -16.31 -14.92
C GLN A 277 -9.11 -16.62 -15.50
N LYS A 278 -9.64 -17.83 -15.25
CA LYS A 278 -11.01 -18.20 -15.67
C LYS A 278 -12.08 -17.31 -15.02
N SER A 279 -11.95 -17.02 -13.73
CA SER A 279 -12.96 -16.23 -12.99
C SER A 279 -12.85 -14.72 -13.25
N THR A 280 -11.64 -14.19 -13.45
CA THR A 280 -11.41 -12.75 -13.60
C THR A 280 -11.32 -12.27 -15.04
N GLY A 281 -11.02 -13.18 -15.99
CA GLY A 281 -10.70 -12.86 -17.39
C GLY A 281 -9.29 -12.27 -17.58
N ILE A 282 -8.49 -12.13 -16.53
CA ILE A 282 -7.16 -11.51 -16.60
C ILE A 282 -6.14 -12.51 -17.16
N ASN A 283 -5.45 -12.14 -18.24
CA ASN A 283 -4.36 -12.94 -18.80
C ASN A 283 -3.08 -12.77 -17.95
N VAL A 284 -2.91 -13.63 -16.95
CA VAL A 284 -1.81 -13.54 -15.97
C VAL A 284 -0.45 -13.76 -16.64
N ALA A 285 -0.36 -14.61 -17.67
CA ALA A 285 0.88 -14.83 -18.39
C ALA A 285 1.37 -13.56 -19.08
N ARG A 286 0.45 -12.82 -19.72
CA ARG A 286 0.74 -11.54 -20.35
C ARG A 286 1.17 -10.50 -19.33
N GLU A 287 0.44 -10.35 -18.23
CA GLU A 287 0.80 -9.41 -17.16
C GLU A 287 2.20 -9.66 -16.60
N LEU A 288 2.57 -10.94 -16.44
CA LEU A 288 3.89 -11.32 -15.94
C LEU A 288 5.01 -11.01 -16.94
N LEU A 289 4.78 -11.23 -18.24
CA LEU A 289 5.74 -10.89 -19.30
C LEU A 289 5.90 -9.37 -19.47
N LEU A 290 4.81 -8.61 -19.35
CA LEU A 290 4.85 -7.14 -19.33
C LEU A 290 5.68 -6.64 -18.16
N TYR A 291 5.51 -7.23 -16.98
CA TYR A 291 6.31 -6.90 -15.82
C TYR A 291 7.80 -7.24 -16.01
N CYS A 292 8.15 -8.36 -16.65
CA CYS A 292 9.54 -8.64 -17.02
C CYS A 292 10.11 -7.55 -17.95
N GLN A 293 9.34 -7.09 -18.92
CA GLN A 293 9.74 -6.00 -19.82
C GLN A 293 9.94 -4.68 -19.07
N GLU A 294 9.05 -4.34 -18.12
CA GLU A 294 9.18 -3.15 -17.27
C GLU A 294 10.51 -3.18 -16.51
N ILE A 295 10.85 -4.32 -15.91
CA ILE A 295 12.13 -4.48 -15.19
C ILE A 295 13.31 -4.34 -16.14
N PHE A 296 13.25 -4.95 -17.32
CA PHE A 296 14.35 -4.90 -18.28
C PHE A 296 14.61 -3.48 -18.79
N ASN A 297 13.57 -2.73 -19.12
CA ASN A 297 13.67 -1.35 -19.60
C ASN A 297 14.18 -0.38 -18.52
N SER A 298 13.99 -0.71 -17.24
CA SER A 298 14.38 0.15 -16.12
C SER A 298 15.87 0.42 -15.94
N ASN A 299 16.74 -0.33 -16.62
CA ASN A 299 18.19 -0.24 -16.39
C ASN A 299 18.85 1.08 -16.86
N ASN A 300 18.19 1.90 -17.70
CA ASN A 300 18.75 3.14 -18.27
C ASN A 300 17.83 4.38 -18.14
N GLU A 301 16.65 4.25 -17.55
CA GLU A 301 15.72 5.39 -17.37
C GLU A 301 16.02 6.16 -16.08
N LYS A 302 15.77 7.48 -16.07
CA LYS A 302 15.79 8.26 -14.84
C LYS A 302 14.75 7.69 -13.86
N THR A 303 15.09 7.61 -12.57
CA THR A 303 14.21 7.10 -11.50
C THR A 303 12.82 7.75 -11.55
N SER A 304 12.74 9.06 -11.78
CA SER A 304 11.48 9.80 -11.83
C SER A 304 10.59 9.37 -13.00
N THR A 305 11.17 9.11 -14.16
CA THR A 305 10.47 8.60 -15.34
C THR A 305 9.94 7.19 -15.08
N LEU A 306 10.74 6.33 -14.46
CA LEU A 306 10.32 4.97 -14.09
C LEU A 306 9.11 4.96 -13.16
N ILE A 307 9.18 5.77 -12.11
CA ILE A 307 8.10 5.89 -11.12
C ILE A 307 6.84 6.46 -11.81
N LYS A 308 6.97 7.52 -12.60
CA LYS A 308 5.84 8.12 -13.33
C LYS A 308 5.18 7.10 -14.26
N ASN A 309 5.97 6.37 -15.04
CA ASN A 309 5.49 5.32 -15.95
C ASN A 309 4.78 4.20 -15.18
N CYS A 310 5.34 3.75 -14.06
CA CYS A 310 4.73 2.74 -13.20
C CYS A 310 3.33 3.17 -12.72
N TYR A 311 3.20 4.38 -12.17
CA TYR A 311 1.90 4.85 -11.68
C TYR A 311 0.92 5.22 -12.81
N ASP A 312 1.40 5.74 -13.93
CA ASP A 312 0.56 6.06 -15.10
C ASP A 312 -0.04 4.79 -15.71
N ASN A 313 0.79 3.76 -15.94
CA ASN A 313 0.39 2.49 -16.54
C ASN A 313 -0.49 1.65 -15.60
N HIS A 314 -0.31 1.80 -14.28
CA HIS A 314 -1.01 1.01 -13.26
C HIS A 314 -1.99 1.82 -12.43
N TYR A 315 -2.44 2.96 -12.96
CA TYR A 315 -3.40 3.84 -12.31
C TYR A 315 -4.65 3.11 -11.82
N GLU A 316 -5.16 2.17 -12.62
CA GLU A 316 -6.33 1.38 -12.27
C GLU A 316 -6.16 0.52 -11.00
N LYS A 317 -4.91 0.23 -10.60
CA LYS A 317 -4.56 -0.55 -9.43
C LYS A 317 -4.38 0.28 -8.16
N LEU A 318 -4.54 1.60 -8.22
CA LEU A 318 -4.40 2.50 -7.06
C LEU A 318 -5.58 2.44 -6.07
N ALA A 319 -6.62 1.65 -6.35
CA ALA A 319 -7.79 1.49 -5.48
C ALA A 319 -8.35 2.86 -4.99
N ASN A 320 -8.44 3.08 -3.68
CA ASN A 320 -8.91 4.33 -3.07
C ASN A 320 -7.94 5.52 -3.19
N LYS A 321 -6.72 5.31 -3.71
CA LYS A 321 -5.71 6.36 -3.91
C LYS A 321 -5.82 7.06 -5.27
N LYS A 322 -6.64 6.54 -6.20
CA LYS A 322 -6.80 7.10 -7.56
C LYS A 322 -7.10 8.59 -7.60
N PHE A 323 -8.06 9.03 -6.78
CA PHE A 323 -8.45 10.44 -6.72
C PHE A 323 -7.30 11.31 -6.20
N HIS A 324 -6.67 10.92 -5.08
CA HIS A 324 -5.55 11.67 -4.51
C HIS A 324 -4.34 11.76 -5.46
N PHE A 325 -3.99 10.66 -6.12
CA PHE A 325 -2.92 10.61 -7.11
C PHE A 325 -3.21 11.56 -8.27
N ALA A 326 -4.38 11.41 -8.91
CA ALA A 326 -4.73 12.21 -10.09
C ALA A 326 -4.89 13.70 -9.75
N THR A 327 -5.44 14.03 -8.58
CA THR A 327 -5.56 15.42 -8.11
C THR A 327 -4.21 16.08 -7.94
N ARG A 328 -3.25 15.45 -7.26
CA ARG A 328 -1.90 16.02 -7.09
C ARG A 328 -1.20 16.18 -8.42
N MET A 329 -1.25 15.14 -9.26
CA MET A 329 -0.63 15.18 -10.57
C MET A 329 -1.24 16.27 -11.48
N PHE A 330 -2.57 16.37 -11.54
CA PHE A 330 -3.23 17.41 -12.33
C PHE A 330 -2.94 18.81 -11.80
N LEU A 331 -3.10 19.05 -10.50
CA LEU A 331 -2.90 20.39 -9.94
C LEU A 331 -1.45 20.84 -10.05
N TRP A 332 -0.50 19.91 -10.00
CA TRP A 332 0.93 20.20 -10.15
C TRP A 332 1.38 20.37 -11.60
N THR A 333 1.11 19.40 -12.48
CA THR A 333 1.66 19.38 -13.86
C THR A 333 0.73 20.00 -14.89
N LYS A 334 -0.56 20.18 -14.57
CA LYS A 334 -1.63 20.59 -15.49
C LYS A 334 -1.80 19.65 -16.71
N GLU A 335 -1.25 18.44 -16.68
CA GLU A 335 -1.43 17.45 -17.76
C GLU A 335 -2.90 17.01 -17.88
N GLN A 336 -3.49 17.18 -19.08
CA GLN A 336 -4.90 16.91 -19.36
C GLN A 336 -5.34 15.48 -19.02
N LYS A 337 -4.46 14.49 -19.23
CA LYS A 337 -4.74 13.08 -18.94
C LYS A 337 -5.15 12.81 -17.49
N TYR A 338 -4.67 13.61 -16.53
CA TYR A 338 -5.04 13.47 -15.12
C TYR A 338 -6.39 14.11 -14.84
N LEU A 339 -6.73 15.20 -15.54
CA LEU A 339 -8.07 15.80 -15.49
C LEU A 339 -9.12 14.82 -16.05
N ASP A 340 -8.80 14.11 -17.13
CA ASP A 340 -9.72 13.12 -17.70
C ASP A 340 -9.96 11.96 -16.73
N LYS A 341 -8.90 11.43 -16.09
CA LYS A 341 -9.01 10.45 -14.99
C LYS A 341 -9.88 10.97 -13.83
N LEU A 342 -9.79 12.26 -13.50
CA LEU A 342 -10.60 12.87 -12.43
C LEU A 342 -12.07 13.03 -12.83
N LYS A 343 -12.37 13.32 -14.10
CA LYS A 343 -13.74 13.36 -14.62
C LYS A 343 -14.43 11.99 -14.48
N ASP A 344 -13.70 10.90 -14.74
CA ASP A 344 -14.21 9.53 -14.57
C ASP A 344 -14.55 9.19 -13.10
N LEU A 345 -13.87 9.84 -12.15
CA LEU A 345 -14.11 9.69 -10.71
C LEU A 345 -15.10 10.70 -10.13
N LYS A 346 -15.62 11.62 -10.95
CA LYS A 346 -16.43 12.74 -10.49
C LYS A 346 -17.69 12.26 -9.76
N GLU A 347 -18.44 11.33 -10.34
CA GLU A 347 -19.68 10.83 -9.73
C GLU A 347 -19.43 10.09 -8.40
N ASP A 348 -18.35 9.31 -8.31
CA ASP A 348 -17.94 8.61 -7.09
C ASP A 348 -17.65 9.60 -5.94
N TYR A 349 -17.26 10.84 -6.26
CA TYR A 349 -16.88 11.85 -5.29
C TYR A 349 -17.95 12.94 -5.05
N TYR A 350 -18.79 13.25 -6.02
CA TYR A 350 -19.78 14.34 -5.93
C TYR A 350 -21.23 13.88 -6.08
N GLY A 351 -21.47 12.61 -6.36
CA GLY A 351 -22.78 12.14 -6.76
C GLY A 351 -23.16 12.61 -8.17
N LYS A 352 -24.22 12.00 -8.71
CA LYS A 352 -24.77 12.30 -10.03
C LYS A 352 -25.59 13.59 -10.09
N ASP A 353 -26.11 14.04 -8.95
CA ASP A 353 -26.99 15.20 -8.78
C ASP A 353 -26.82 15.81 -7.38
N ASP A 354 -27.44 16.98 -7.15
CA ASP A 354 -27.36 17.71 -5.88
C ASP A 354 -27.94 16.89 -4.71
N GLU A 355 -28.99 16.11 -4.95
CA GLU A 355 -29.61 15.25 -3.93
C GLU A 355 -28.69 14.08 -3.53
N ALA A 356 -27.97 13.50 -4.48
CA ALA A 356 -26.94 12.50 -4.20
C ALA A 356 -25.79 13.12 -3.40
N LEU A 357 -25.39 14.35 -3.72
CA LEU A 357 -24.37 15.07 -2.96
C LEU A 357 -24.83 15.36 -1.52
N LYS A 358 -26.08 15.79 -1.33
CA LYS A 358 -26.68 15.97 0.01
C LYS A 358 -26.63 14.69 0.82
N ARG A 359 -27.03 13.56 0.22
CA ARG A 359 -26.94 12.24 0.87
C ARG A 359 -25.49 11.87 1.23
N ILE A 360 -24.52 12.19 0.38
CA ILE A 360 -23.09 11.99 0.69
C ILE A 360 -22.68 12.81 1.91
N PHE A 361 -23.00 14.10 1.96
CA PHE A 361 -22.66 14.98 3.08
C PHE A 361 -23.37 14.57 4.38
N GLN A 362 -24.66 14.26 4.32
CA GLN A 362 -25.40 13.71 5.46
C GLN A 362 -24.77 12.41 5.98
N ASN A 363 -24.32 11.53 5.08
CA ASN A 363 -23.65 10.30 5.46
C ASN A 363 -22.26 10.56 6.08
N ILE A 364 -21.52 11.57 5.62
CA ILE A 364 -20.26 12.00 6.25
C ILE A 364 -20.51 12.45 7.68
N ILE A 365 -21.51 13.31 7.91
CA ILE A 365 -21.88 13.82 9.24
C ILE A 365 -22.36 12.69 10.15
N LYS A 366 -23.25 11.82 9.64
CA LYS A 366 -23.78 10.67 10.37
C LYS A 366 -22.68 9.69 10.82
N ASN A 367 -21.60 9.55 10.05
CA ASN A 367 -20.47 8.69 10.37
C ASN A 367 -19.25 9.49 10.86
N LYS A 368 -19.46 10.61 11.56
CA LYS A 368 -18.39 11.50 12.05
C LYS A 368 -17.28 10.76 12.81
N GLU A 369 -17.60 9.70 13.55
CA GLU A 369 -16.63 8.90 14.32
C GLU A 369 -15.60 8.23 13.41
N VAL A 370 -15.97 7.87 12.18
CA VAL A 370 -15.06 7.31 11.18
C VAL A 370 -14.03 8.35 10.74
N TYR A 371 -14.47 9.59 10.51
CA TYR A 371 -13.59 10.70 10.13
C TYR A 371 -12.74 11.16 11.33
N GLN A 372 -13.30 11.12 12.53
CA GLN A 372 -12.61 11.43 13.77
C GLN A 372 -11.47 10.45 14.04
N LYS A 373 -11.68 9.15 13.81
CA LYS A 373 -10.63 8.14 13.91
C LYS A 373 -9.44 8.40 12.98
N ARG A 374 -9.65 9.06 11.83
CA ARG A 374 -8.56 9.46 10.92
C ARG A 374 -7.68 10.55 11.51
N ILE A 375 -8.25 11.46 12.32
CA ILE A 375 -7.50 12.52 13.01
C ILE A 375 -6.54 11.92 14.03
N TYR A 376 -7.04 10.99 14.84
CA TYR A 376 -6.21 10.26 15.81
C TYR A 376 -5.05 9.56 15.10
N ASN A 377 -5.34 8.87 13.98
CA ASN A 377 -4.36 8.11 13.21
C ASN A 377 -3.52 7.13 14.06
N GLY A 378 -4.10 6.59 15.14
CA GLY A 378 -3.40 5.72 16.09
C GLY A 378 -2.35 6.43 16.96
N LYS A 379 -2.42 7.77 17.09
CA LYS A 379 -1.50 8.57 17.91
C LYS A 379 -2.23 9.09 19.15
N ASP A 380 -1.87 8.55 20.32
CA ASP A 380 -2.55 8.88 21.58
C ASP A 380 -2.43 10.36 21.95
N PHE A 381 -1.30 11.01 21.63
CA PHE A 381 -1.09 12.43 21.91
C PHE A 381 -2.08 13.36 21.17
N ARG A 382 -2.68 12.90 20.06
CA ARG A 382 -3.70 13.66 19.32
C ARG A 382 -5.11 13.48 19.88
N LYS A 383 -5.38 12.35 20.54
CA LYS A 383 -6.72 11.93 20.94
C LYS A 383 -7.42 12.99 21.81
N LYS A 384 -6.74 13.45 22.86
CA LYS A 384 -7.28 14.46 23.80
C LYS A 384 -7.69 15.76 23.10
N SER A 385 -6.88 16.24 22.15
CA SER A 385 -7.20 17.46 21.39
C SER A 385 -8.33 17.22 20.39
N ALA A 386 -8.29 16.10 19.68
CA ALA A 386 -9.31 15.75 18.71
C ALA A 386 -10.69 15.53 19.36
N ASP A 387 -10.77 14.94 20.54
CA ASP A 387 -12.04 14.72 21.26
C ASP A 387 -12.79 16.03 21.58
N LYS A 388 -12.08 17.17 21.66
CA LYS A 388 -12.70 18.50 21.82
C LYS A 388 -13.47 18.96 20.58
N PHE A 389 -13.18 18.38 19.40
CA PHE A 389 -13.71 18.77 18.09
C PHE A 389 -14.28 17.54 17.34
N PRO A 390 -15.42 16.97 17.78
CA PRO A 390 -15.97 15.71 17.25
C PRO A 390 -16.43 15.77 15.79
N LEU A 391 -16.62 16.97 15.23
CA LEU A 391 -17.03 17.20 13.84
C LEU A 391 -15.87 17.65 12.94
N LEU A 392 -14.67 17.91 13.48
CA LEU A 392 -13.53 18.42 12.72
C LEU A 392 -13.23 17.55 11.49
N GLY A 393 -13.24 16.22 11.65
CA GLY A 393 -12.93 15.30 10.55
C GLY A 393 -13.99 15.32 9.45
N ALA A 394 -15.27 15.32 9.84
CA ALA A 394 -16.39 15.35 8.91
C ALA A 394 -16.45 16.68 8.13
N TYR A 395 -16.29 17.79 8.85
CA TYR A 395 -16.29 19.13 8.27
C TYR A 395 -15.08 19.35 7.36
N SER A 396 -13.89 18.88 7.76
CA SER A 396 -12.71 18.92 6.90
C SER A 396 -12.90 18.17 5.58
N GLU A 397 -13.55 17.00 5.61
CA GLU A 397 -13.84 16.22 4.39
C GLU A 397 -14.80 16.98 3.46
N ILE A 398 -15.84 17.63 4.01
CA ILE A 398 -16.83 18.40 3.23
C ILE A 398 -16.18 19.64 2.62
N LEU A 399 -15.41 20.39 3.40
CA LEU A 399 -14.73 21.59 2.92
C LEU A 399 -13.63 21.25 1.88
N PHE A 400 -12.90 20.15 2.09
CA PHE A 400 -11.95 19.65 1.10
C PHE A 400 -12.64 19.31 -0.23
N ARG A 401 -13.83 18.66 -0.19
CA ARG A 401 -14.64 18.38 -1.38
C ARG A 401 -15.04 19.66 -2.10
N ASN A 402 -15.45 20.69 -1.38
CA ASN A 402 -15.75 22.00 -1.97
C ASN A 402 -14.52 22.61 -2.66
N LEU A 403 -13.37 22.65 -1.98
CA LEU A 403 -12.13 23.19 -2.53
C LEU A 403 -11.73 22.48 -3.83
N MET A 404 -11.72 21.13 -3.82
CA MET A 404 -11.37 20.35 -5.00
C MET A 404 -12.40 20.52 -6.12
N SER A 405 -13.69 20.62 -5.78
CA SER A 405 -14.77 20.87 -6.75
C SER A 405 -14.58 22.20 -7.47
N LYS A 406 -14.26 23.26 -6.72
CA LYS A 406 -13.98 24.59 -7.26
C LYS A 406 -12.74 24.59 -8.15
N ASN A 407 -11.64 24.01 -7.67
CA ASN A 407 -10.34 24.06 -8.34
C ASN A 407 -10.18 23.12 -9.55
N ILE A 408 -10.93 22.00 -9.59
CA ILE A 408 -10.78 20.98 -10.65
C ILE A 408 -11.98 20.99 -11.60
N PHE A 409 -13.19 21.12 -11.06
CA PHE A 409 -14.44 20.94 -11.82
C PHE A 409 -15.22 22.24 -12.01
N ASN A 410 -14.70 23.36 -11.53
CA ASN A 410 -15.35 24.68 -11.58
C ASN A 410 -16.80 24.66 -11.06
N ARG A 411 -17.06 23.87 -9.99
CA ARG A 411 -18.38 23.77 -9.35
C ARG A 411 -18.29 24.17 -7.89
N ASP A 412 -19.10 25.15 -7.52
CA ASP A 412 -19.24 25.62 -6.14
C ASP A 412 -20.24 24.75 -5.37
N LEU A 413 -19.83 24.19 -4.23
CA LEU A 413 -20.69 23.32 -3.41
C LEU A 413 -21.29 24.05 -2.21
N ARG A 414 -20.96 25.34 -2.00
CA ARG A 414 -21.43 26.13 -0.85
C ARG A 414 -22.96 26.19 -0.70
N PRO A 415 -23.77 26.35 -1.77
CA PRO A 415 -25.22 26.36 -1.62
C PRO A 415 -25.74 25.09 -0.94
N ILE A 416 -25.24 23.93 -1.36
CA ILE A 416 -25.65 22.62 -0.85
C ILE A 416 -25.14 22.40 0.58
N ILE A 417 -23.93 22.88 0.89
CA ILE A 417 -23.35 22.78 2.24
C ILE A 417 -24.19 23.60 3.23
N ARG A 418 -24.60 24.82 2.84
CA ARG A 418 -25.40 25.72 3.70
C ARG A 418 -26.82 25.22 3.98
N GLU A 419 -27.35 24.30 3.17
CA GLU A 419 -28.60 23.61 3.50
C GLU A 419 -28.44 22.60 4.65
N LEU A 420 -27.21 22.15 4.93
CA LEU A 420 -26.94 21.04 5.86
C LEU A 420 -26.15 21.46 7.10
N ILE A 421 -25.32 22.50 7.00
CA ILE A 421 -24.42 22.94 8.06
C ILE A 421 -24.48 24.46 8.15
N GLU A 422 -24.68 24.98 9.36
CA GLU A 422 -24.67 26.42 9.57
C GLU A 422 -23.24 26.96 9.55
N ASP A 423 -23.02 28.10 8.89
CA ASP A 423 -21.69 28.73 8.78
C ASP A 423 -21.06 29.00 10.18
N LYS A 424 -21.88 29.23 11.21
CA LYS A 424 -21.43 29.44 12.61
C LYS A 424 -20.73 28.21 13.20
N ASP A 425 -21.12 26.99 12.80
CA ASP A 425 -20.56 25.75 13.32
C ASP A 425 -19.12 25.56 12.86
N PHE A 426 -18.84 25.94 11.61
CA PHE A 426 -17.50 25.94 11.06
C PHE A 426 -16.59 26.93 11.79
N LEU A 427 -17.08 28.14 12.00
CA LEU A 427 -16.36 29.23 12.66
C LEU A 427 -16.09 28.92 14.15
N GLU A 428 -17.03 28.25 14.83
CA GLU A 428 -16.85 27.88 16.24
C GLU A 428 -15.70 26.88 16.44
N ILE A 429 -15.52 25.93 15.51
CA ILE A 429 -14.34 25.04 15.54
C ILE A 429 -13.05 25.85 15.35
N LYS A 430 -13.01 26.80 14.40
CA LYS A 430 -11.84 27.66 14.19
C LYS A 430 -11.51 28.45 15.46
N ARG A 431 -12.51 29.14 16.03
CA ARG A 431 -12.35 29.96 17.23
C ARG A 431 -11.79 29.15 18.39
N ARG A 432 -12.47 28.05 18.76
CA ARG A 432 -12.04 27.17 19.85
C ARG A 432 -10.66 26.53 19.62
N MET A 433 -10.30 26.28 18.37
CA MET A 433 -8.98 25.75 18.02
C MET A 433 -7.88 26.80 18.17
N LEU A 434 -8.14 28.05 17.74
CA LEU A 434 -7.18 29.16 17.88
C LEU A 434 -7.03 29.64 19.32
N ASP A 435 -8.06 29.49 20.16
CA ASP A 435 -8.01 29.79 21.60
C ASP A 435 -6.99 28.93 22.37
N ASN A 436 -6.56 27.79 21.81
CA ASN A 436 -5.60 26.88 22.44
C ASN A 436 -4.51 26.42 21.47
N LYS A 437 -3.34 27.06 21.57
CA LYS A 437 -2.16 26.71 20.76
C LYS A 437 -1.73 25.24 20.85
N GLU A 438 -1.95 24.59 22.00
CA GLU A 438 -1.61 23.17 22.18
C GLU A 438 -2.46 22.27 21.28
N ASP A 439 -3.74 22.62 21.10
CA ASP A 439 -4.65 21.87 20.23
C ASP A 439 -4.27 22.05 18.76
N ILE A 440 -3.90 23.26 18.33
CA ILE A 440 -3.40 23.51 16.96
C ILE A 440 -2.19 22.61 16.67
N LEU A 441 -1.19 22.62 17.56
CA LEU A 441 0.06 21.88 17.36
C LEU A 441 -0.18 20.37 17.37
N LYS A 442 -0.97 19.85 18.32
CA LYS A 442 -1.29 18.42 18.38
C LYS A 442 -2.09 17.94 17.16
N LEU A 443 -3.02 18.75 16.67
CA LEU A 443 -3.81 18.43 15.48
C LEU A 443 -3.00 18.57 14.17
N SER A 444 -1.97 19.42 14.14
CA SER A 444 -0.98 19.49 13.07
C SER A 444 -1.62 19.67 11.67
N THR A 445 -1.42 18.75 10.73
CA THR A 445 -2.02 18.80 9.38
C THR A 445 -3.54 19.03 9.42
N PHE A 446 -4.25 18.51 10.43
CA PHE A 446 -5.70 18.68 10.52
C PHE A 446 -6.10 20.10 10.90
N SER A 447 -5.34 20.78 11.75
CA SER A 447 -5.59 22.19 12.08
C SER A 447 -5.19 23.09 10.91
N ALA A 448 -3.99 22.92 10.37
CA ALA A 448 -3.51 23.70 9.22
C ALA A 448 -4.46 23.59 8.01
N ASN A 449 -4.85 22.38 7.63
CA ASN A 449 -5.75 22.17 6.50
C ASN A 449 -7.13 22.81 6.76
N TYR A 450 -7.69 22.62 7.96
CA TYR A 450 -9.01 23.16 8.29
C TYR A 450 -9.05 24.68 8.20
N LEU A 451 -8.01 25.37 8.68
CA LEU A 451 -7.89 26.83 8.59
C LEU A 451 -7.94 27.32 7.13
N TYR A 452 -7.14 26.73 6.24
CA TYR A 452 -7.13 27.11 4.83
C TYR A 452 -8.38 26.66 4.05
N PHE A 453 -9.01 25.55 4.44
CA PHE A 453 -10.29 25.15 3.89
C PHE A 453 -11.39 26.16 4.21
N LEU A 454 -11.42 26.68 5.44
CA LEU A 454 -12.35 27.73 5.82
C LEU A 454 -12.07 29.04 5.11
N GLU A 455 -10.81 29.45 5.05
CA GLU A 455 -10.42 30.66 4.31
C GLU A 455 -10.90 30.60 2.85
N ASP A 456 -10.76 29.45 2.17
CA ASP A 456 -11.28 29.30 0.80
C ASP A 456 -12.81 29.28 0.73
N TYR A 457 -13.48 28.55 1.63
CA TYR A 457 -14.95 28.43 1.65
C TYR A 457 -15.63 29.78 1.86
N PHE A 458 -15.06 30.63 2.72
CA PHE A 458 -15.56 31.98 3.01
C PHE A 458 -14.93 33.07 2.14
N GLU A 459 -14.19 32.70 1.08
CA GLU A 459 -13.57 33.64 0.13
C GLU A 459 -12.70 34.71 0.78
N LYS A 460 -11.89 34.29 1.77
CA LYS A 460 -10.93 35.13 2.50
C LYS A 460 -11.59 36.38 3.10
N SER A 461 -12.53 36.17 4.02
CA SER A 461 -13.08 37.22 4.90
C SER A 461 -12.19 37.47 6.13
N GLU A 462 -12.30 38.64 6.75
CA GLU A 462 -11.58 39.02 7.98
C GLU A 462 -11.73 37.98 9.10
N LYS A 463 -12.92 37.35 9.23
CA LYS A 463 -13.17 36.29 10.23
C LYS A 463 -12.45 34.98 9.93
N THR A 464 -12.12 34.74 8.67
CA THR A 464 -11.63 33.45 8.16
C THR A 464 -10.20 33.46 7.71
N GLU A 465 -9.60 34.63 7.51
CA GLU A 465 -8.18 34.79 7.19
C GLU A 465 -7.30 34.04 8.20
N VAL A 466 -6.26 33.41 7.67
CA VAL A 466 -5.23 32.75 8.45
C VAL A 466 -4.19 33.79 8.84
N ASP A 467 -4.14 34.16 10.12
CA ASP A 467 -3.07 35.02 10.65
C ASP A 467 -1.74 34.25 10.70
N ILE A 468 -1.05 34.25 9.55
CA ILE A 468 0.18 33.49 9.39
C ILE A 468 1.34 34.07 10.23
N LYS A 469 1.28 35.36 10.61
CA LYS A 469 2.26 35.97 11.50
C LYS A 469 2.13 35.41 12.92
N GLN A 470 0.90 35.37 13.43
CA GLN A 470 0.62 34.75 14.73
C GLN A 470 1.01 33.26 14.73
N ILE A 471 0.76 32.55 13.63
CA ILE A 471 1.15 31.14 13.52
C ILE A 471 2.68 30.98 13.46
N LEU A 472 3.40 31.84 12.75
CA LEU A 472 4.86 31.83 12.75
C LEU A 472 5.41 32.01 14.18
N ASP A 473 4.88 32.97 14.94
CA ASP A 473 5.28 33.18 16.34
C ASP A 473 5.11 31.91 17.20
N ILE A 474 4.03 31.15 16.99
CA ILE A 474 3.81 29.86 17.66
C ILE A 474 4.85 28.83 17.21
N VAL A 475 5.13 28.74 15.91
CA VAL A 475 6.14 27.82 15.36
C VAL A 475 7.53 28.12 15.93
N GLU A 476 7.95 29.38 15.97
CA GLU A 476 9.26 29.77 16.50
C GLU A 476 9.37 29.46 18.00
N LYS A 477 8.35 29.81 18.80
CA LYS A 477 8.38 29.65 20.26
C LYS A 477 8.16 28.21 20.75
N ASP A 478 7.35 27.42 20.06
CA ASP A 478 6.92 26.11 20.56
C ASP A 478 7.38 24.92 19.69
N ILE A 479 7.90 25.16 18.48
CA ILE A 479 8.53 24.13 17.66
C ILE A 479 10.04 24.33 17.57
N GLU A 480 10.49 25.49 17.09
CA GLU A 480 11.92 25.73 16.85
C GLU A 480 12.70 25.83 18.17
N ALA A 481 12.19 26.58 19.14
CA ALA A 481 12.83 26.72 20.45
C ALA A 481 12.69 25.47 21.35
N LYS A 482 11.77 24.55 21.02
CA LYS A 482 11.42 23.39 21.87
C LYS A 482 11.29 22.10 21.04
N ILE A 483 12.33 21.78 20.27
CA ILE A 483 12.32 20.56 19.45
C ILE A 483 12.22 19.34 20.39
N PRO A 484 11.15 18.53 20.27
CA PRO A 484 10.97 17.36 21.13
C PRO A 484 11.98 16.27 20.77
N SER A 485 12.30 15.38 21.72
CA SER A 485 13.10 14.17 21.45
C SER A 485 12.29 13.05 20.78
N ASP A 486 10.96 13.05 20.94
CA ASP A 486 10.07 12.07 20.32
C ASP A 486 9.88 12.36 18.82
N ILE A 487 10.40 11.47 17.98
CA ILE A 487 10.31 11.56 16.52
C ILE A 487 8.86 11.64 15.99
N GLU A 488 7.88 11.08 16.70
CA GLU A 488 6.47 11.20 16.30
C GLU A 488 5.94 12.63 16.46
N LEU A 489 6.40 13.33 17.50
CA LEU A 489 6.13 14.76 17.72
C LEU A 489 6.93 15.63 16.75
N ILE A 490 8.20 15.30 16.49
CA ILE A 490 9.00 15.98 15.45
C ILE A 490 8.30 15.90 14.10
N ARG A 491 7.88 14.70 13.70
CA ARG A 491 7.14 14.47 12.46
C ARG A 491 5.81 15.20 12.44
N ASN A 492 5.10 15.25 13.57
CA ASN A 492 3.86 16.00 13.72
C ASN A 492 4.08 17.51 13.51
N ASN A 493 5.15 18.06 14.07
CA ASN A 493 5.52 19.46 13.90
C ASN A 493 5.92 19.79 12.46
N LEU A 494 6.68 18.90 11.81
CA LEU A 494 7.01 19.04 10.39
C LEU A 494 5.76 19.06 9.51
N TYR A 495 4.83 18.11 9.71
CA TYR A 495 3.56 18.10 8.96
C TYR A 495 2.68 19.32 9.23
N PHE A 496 2.79 19.95 10.41
CA PHE A 496 2.10 21.21 10.66
C PHE A 496 2.68 22.31 9.76
N ILE A 497 4.00 22.48 9.77
CA ILE A 497 4.70 23.49 8.98
C ILE A 497 4.49 23.29 7.48
N THR A 498 4.69 22.08 6.96
CA THR A 498 4.54 21.81 5.53
C THR A 498 3.11 22.03 5.05
N HIS A 499 2.10 21.67 5.84
CA HIS A 499 0.71 21.90 5.49
C HIS A 499 0.27 23.37 5.62
N LEU A 500 0.97 24.21 6.37
CA LEU A 500 0.76 25.66 6.29
C LEU A 500 1.17 26.20 4.91
N ILE A 501 2.28 25.72 4.37
CA ILE A 501 2.77 26.09 3.02
C ILE A 501 1.84 25.52 1.94
N ILE A 502 1.51 24.23 2.02
CA ILE A 502 0.63 23.57 1.05
C ILE A 502 -0.77 24.21 1.08
N GLY A 503 -1.30 24.50 2.27
CA GLY A 503 -2.61 25.15 2.43
C GLY A 503 -2.68 26.52 1.77
N ALA A 504 -1.63 27.35 1.93
CA ALA A 504 -1.52 28.67 1.29
C ALA A 504 -1.59 28.63 -0.25
N THR A 505 -1.23 27.49 -0.85
CA THR A 505 -1.33 27.27 -2.31
C THR A 505 -2.69 26.74 -2.77
N LYS A 506 -3.68 26.72 -1.87
CA LYS A 506 -4.96 26.01 -2.07
C LYS A 506 -4.72 24.56 -2.50
N PHE A 507 -3.74 23.92 -1.87
CA PHE A 507 -3.30 22.55 -2.17
C PHE A 507 -2.86 22.40 -3.63
N TYR A 508 -1.80 23.13 -4.01
CA TYR A 508 -1.16 23.16 -5.34
C TYR A 508 -1.97 23.85 -6.45
N ALA A 509 -3.18 24.33 -6.17
CA ALA A 509 -4.03 24.93 -7.19
C ALA A 509 -3.57 26.34 -7.61
N LYS A 510 -2.98 27.11 -6.69
CA LYS A 510 -2.56 28.51 -6.91
C LYS A 510 -1.20 28.80 -6.26
N PRO A 511 -0.40 29.74 -6.80
CA PRO A 511 0.83 30.17 -6.13
C PRO A 511 0.54 30.98 -4.86
N ILE A 512 1.51 31.06 -3.96
CA ILE A 512 1.47 31.95 -2.79
C ILE A 512 1.65 33.40 -3.27
N GLN A 513 0.66 34.24 -3.02
CA GLN A 513 0.64 35.64 -3.50
C GLN A 513 1.10 36.65 -2.43
N GLN A 514 0.94 36.33 -1.15
CA GLN A 514 1.21 37.21 -0.01
C GLN A 514 2.07 36.50 1.02
N ASP A 515 2.77 37.27 1.87
CA ASP A 515 3.56 36.76 2.99
C ASP A 515 4.63 35.71 2.63
N LEU A 516 5.14 35.74 1.38
CA LEU A 516 6.11 34.75 0.88
C LEU A 516 7.33 34.60 1.81
N LYS A 517 7.84 35.70 2.37
CA LYS A 517 8.95 35.69 3.33
C LYS A 517 8.65 34.90 4.61
N ILE A 518 7.41 34.93 5.09
CA ILE A 518 6.97 34.16 6.27
C ILE A 518 6.97 32.68 5.94
N PHE A 519 6.46 32.29 4.76
CA PHE A 519 6.49 30.90 4.33
C PHE A 519 7.92 30.38 4.06
N GLN A 520 8.82 31.25 3.59
CA GLN A 520 10.25 30.93 3.47
C GLN A 520 10.88 30.71 4.86
N ARG A 521 10.54 31.53 5.86
CA ARG A 521 10.99 31.32 7.25
C ARG A 521 10.47 30.00 7.82
N LEU A 522 9.19 29.67 7.60
CA LEU A 522 8.62 28.37 7.97
C LEU A 522 9.39 27.21 7.32
N LEU A 523 9.74 27.33 6.04
CA LEU A 523 10.54 26.33 5.33
C LEU A 523 11.95 26.17 5.90
N GLU A 524 12.61 27.26 6.30
CA GLU A 524 13.92 27.21 6.94
C GLU A 524 13.88 26.40 8.25
N ILE A 525 12.86 26.63 9.08
CA ILE A 525 12.66 25.89 10.33
C ILE A 525 12.44 24.41 10.03
N ALA A 526 11.56 24.09 9.06
CA ALA A 526 11.34 22.69 8.65
C ALA A 526 12.61 22.03 8.13
N GLN A 527 13.42 22.75 7.34
CA GLN A 527 14.68 22.25 6.81
C GLN A 527 15.70 21.94 7.91
N LYS A 528 15.81 22.80 8.92
CA LYS A 528 16.66 22.57 10.10
C LYS A 528 16.23 21.30 10.85
N ILE A 529 14.93 21.17 11.14
CA ILE A 529 14.40 19.98 11.82
C ILE A 529 14.69 18.71 11.01
N VAL A 530 14.55 18.75 9.68
CA VAL A 530 14.88 17.61 8.81
C VAL A 530 16.37 17.31 8.82
N ALA A 531 17.25 18.31 8.79
CA ALA A 531 18.70 18.12 8.86
C ALA A 531 19.11 17.43 10.16
N ASP A 532 18.61 17.92 11.30
CA ASP A 532 18.95 17.41 12.64
C ASP A 532 18.44 15.98 12.88
N ASN A 533 17.41 15.55 12.13
CA ASN A 533 16.74 14.26 12.30
C ASN A 533 16.76 13.39 11.04
N TYR A 534 17.70 13.65 10.13
CA TYR A 534 17.67 13.14 8.76
C TYR A 534 17.45 11.63 8.67
N PHE A 535 18.24 10.84 9.41
CA PHE A 535 18.16 9.38 9.37
C PHE A 535 16.95 8.80 10.12
N SER A 536 16.27 9.59 10.96
CA SER A 536 15.11 9.16 11.73
C SER A 536 13.78 9.44 11.02
N LEU A 537 13.79 10.37 10.07
CA LEU A 537 12.61 10.79 9.32
C LEU A 537 12.41 9.96 8.04
N SER A 538 11.15 9.68 7.73
CA SER A 538 10.76 9.00 6.51
C SER A 538 11.08 9.81 5.25
N LEU A 539 11.30 9.10 4.15
CA LEU A 539 11.49 9.69 2.82
C LEU A 539 10.29 10.55 2.39
N ASP A 540 9.07 10.20 2.79
CA ASP A 540 7.86 11.01 2.57
C ASP A 540 8.05 12.45 3.09
N THR A 541 8.48 12.61 4.35
CA THR A 541 8.72 13.92 4.97
C THR A 541 9.80 14.72 4.24
N LYS A 542 10.87 14.05 3.81
CA LYS A 542 11.99 14.67 3.10
C LYS A 542 11.56 15.17 1.71
N LEU A 543 10.79 14.38 0.99
CA LEU A 543 10.27 14.76 -0.33
C LEU A 543 9.21 15.86 -0.24
N GLU A 544 8.39 15.85 0.81
CA GLU A 544 7.42 16.93 1.06
C GLU A 544 8.11 18.28 1.33
N LEU A 545 9.26 18.26 2.03
CA LEU A 545 10.10 19.45 2.20
C LEU A 545 10.55 20.02 0.84
N LEU A 546 10.96 19.15 -0.09
CA LEU A 546 11.37 19.58 -1.44
C LEU A 546 10.20 20.17 -2.23
N VAL A 547 9.00 19.58 -2.14
CA VAL A 547 7.77 20.14 -2.72
C VAL A 547 7.49 21.52 -2.14
N CYS A 548 7.58 21.69 -0.81
CA CYS A 548 7.38 22.99 -0.16
C CYS A 548 8.41 24.03 -0.63
N GLY A 549 9.67 23.63 -0.81
CA GLY A 549 10.71 24.50 -1.38
C GLY A 549 10.35 25.04 -2.75
N ARG A 550 9.79 24.20 -3.63
CA ARG A 550 9.26 24.64 -4.93
C ARG A 550 8.07 25.59 -4.79
N LEU A 551 7.14 25.32 -3.86
CA LEU A 551 5.96 26.17 -3.64
C LEU A 551 6.28 27.58 -3.17
N VAL A 552 7.33 27.76 -2.36
CA VAL A 552 7.77 29.08 -1.86
C VAL A 552 8.95 29.67 -2.65
N ASN A 553 9.31 29.04 -3.76
CA ASN A 553 10.44 29.43 -4.61
C ASN A 553 11.75 29.63 -3.81
N ALA A 554 12.11 28.66 -2.96
CA ALA A 554 13.32 28.70 -2.15
C ALA A 554 14.15 27.40 -2.27
N PRO A 555 15.49 27.50 -2.27
CA PRO A 555 16.36 26.33 -2.36
C PRO A 555 16.36 25.51 -1.07
N ILE A 556 16.52 24.19 -1.20
CA ILE A 556 16.72 23.27 -0.08
C ILE A 556 18.15 22.75 -0.12
N LYS A 557 18.95 23.01 0.91
CA LYS A 557 20.36 22.58 0.99
C LYS A 557 20.50 21.05 0.96
N LEU A 558 19.51 20.34 1.50
CA LEU A 558 19.47 18.87 1.55
C LEU A 558 19.01 18.21 0.23
N GLU A 559 18.69 18.98 -0.81
CA GLU A 559 18.03 18.44 -2.01
C GLU A 559 18.82 17.31 -2.68
N GLU A 560 20.12 17.49 -2.89
CA GLU A 560 20.95 16.47 -3.53
C GLU A 560 21.01 15.17 -2.70
N LEU A 561 21.11 15.30 -1.37
CA LEU A 561 21.15 14.16 -0.45
C LEU A 561 19.82 13.39 -0.48
N ILE A 562 18.69 14.10 -0.43
CA ILE A 562 17.35 13.50 -0.48
C ILE A 562 17.11 12.79 -1.81
N ARG A 563 17.59 13.36 -2.92
CA ARG A 563 17.49 12.72 -4.25
C ARG A 563 18.31 11.43 -4.32
N LYS A 564 19.55 11.44 -3.84
CA LYS A 564 20.38 10.23 -3.75
C LYS A 564 19.73 9.15 -2.90
N GLU A 565 19.17 9.52 -1.75
CA GLU A 565 18.42 8.58 -0.90
C GLU A 565 17.22 7.99 -1.63
N ALA A 566 16.45 8.82 -2.35
CA ALA A 566 15.31 8.36 -3.13
C ALA A 566 15.73 7.37 -4.22
N ASP A 567 16.80 7.66 -4.98
CA ASP A 567 17.31 6.78 -6.03
C ASP A 567 17.77 5.42 -5.48
N MET A 568 18.40 5.42 -4.29
CA MET A 568 18.75 4.19 -3.57
C MET A 568 17.55 3.46 -2.96
N SER A 569 16.40 4.12 -2.89
CA SER A 569 15.18 3.61 -2.26
C SER A 569 14.17 3.03 -3.25
N LEU A 570 14.56 2.77 -4.51
CA LEU A 570 13.76 1.97 -5.43
C LEU A 570 13.39 0.62 -4.79
N SER A 571 12.15 0.18 -4.97
CA SER A 571 11.73 -1.17 -4.61
C SER A 571 12.62 -2.18 -5.32
N GLU A 572 12.74 -3.36 -4.76
CA GLU A 572 13.55 -4.48 -5.29
C GLU A 572 13.15 -4.91 -6.71
N ILE A 573 11.92 -4.57 -7.07
CA ILE A 573 11.29 -4.76 -8.37
C ILE A 573 11.45 -3.55 -9.30
N ASN A 574 12.19 -2.52 -8.87
CA ASN A 574 12.68 -1.38 -9.61
C ASN A 574 11.63 -0.46 -10.28
N ASN A 575 10.41 -0.38 -9.74
CA ASN A 575 9.33 0.36 -10.41
C ASN A 575 8.67 1.45 -9.54
N PHE A 576 8.93 1.52 -8.24
CA PHE A 576 8.49 2.60 -7.35
C PHE A 576 9.39 2.71 -6.13
N LEU A 577 9.44 3.88 -5.49
CA LEU A 577 10.16 4.12 -4.25
C LEU A 577 9.49 3.46 -3.06
N ILE A 578 10.28 2.74 -2.26
CA ILE A 578 9.96 2.39 -0.88
C ILE A 578 10.79 3.29 0.05
N ASP A 579 10.75 3.04 1.35
CA ASP A 579 11.58 3.76 2.30
C ASP A 579 12.54 2.73 2.90
N ARG A 580 13.84 2.90 2.63
CA ARG A 580 14.88 1.93 2.98
C ARG A 580 15.87 2.44 4.00
N MET A 581 16.14 3.75 3.97
CA MET A 581 17.34 4.32 4.57
C MET A 581 17.09 4.95 5.94
N ASN A 582 15.82 5.11 6.35
CA ASN A 582 15.53 5.64 7.68
C ASN A 582 15.57 4.55 8.78
N GLY A 583 15.86 4.95 10.01
CA GLY A 583 16.00 4.08 11.20
C GLY A 583 14.71 3.38 11.66
N ARG A 584 13.58 3.65 11.01
CA ARG A 584 12.25 3.02 11.19
C ARG A 584 11.66 2.56 9.84
N SER A 585 12.52 2.22 8.88
CA SER A 585 12.11 1.76 7.53
C SER A 585 11.34 0.44 7.55
N ASP A 586 11.50 -0.36 8.61
CA ASP A 586 10.71 -1.55 8.91
C ASP A 586 9.21 -1.25 9.08
N LEU A 587 8.88 -0.10 9.69
CA LEU A 587 7.50 0.35 9.91
C LEU A 587 6.90 1.10 8.72
N SER A 588 7.72 1.47 7.74
CA SER A 588 7.31 2.25 6.59
C SER A 588 6.61 1.36 5.55
N PRO A 589 5.53 1.82 4.89
CA PRO A 589 4.89 1.02 3.85
C PRO A 589 5.86 0.73 2.70
N LYS A 590 5.96 -0.55 2.31
CA LYS A 590 6.83 -1.03 1.23
C LYS A 590 6.06 -1.48 -0.02
N SER A 591 4.73 -1.33 0.00
CA SER A 591 3.85 -1.75 -1.10
C SER A 591 3.57 -0.61 -2.06
N PHE A 592 3.20 -0.94 -3.31
CA PHE A 592 2.81 0.03 -4.33
C PHE A 592 1.75 1.02 -3.81
N LEU A 593 0.67 0.48 -3.23
CA LEU A 593 -0.40 1.29 -2.63
C LEU A 593 0.06 2.09 -1.41
N GLY A 594 0.89 1.49 -0.57
CA GLY A 594 1.37 2.11 0.67
C GLY A 594 2.38 3.22 0.44
N SER A 595 3.11 3.16 -0.67
CA SER A 595 4.15 4.12 -1.05
C SER A 595 3.67 5.17 -2.05
N GLU A 596 2.36 5.26 -2.36
CA GLU A 596 1.82 6.22 -3.32
C GLU A 596 2.27 7.65 -3.04
N HIS A 597 2.21 8.08 -1.78
CA HIS A 597 2.47 9.46 -1.41
C HIS A 597 3.92 9.90 -1.74
N ARG A 598 4.95 9.20 -1.24
CA ARG A 598 6.35 9.51 -1.58
C ARG A 598 6.63 9.46 -3.09
N ASN A 599 5.99 8.54 -3.80
CA ASN A 599 6.22 8.40 -5.24
C ASN A 599 5.63 9.60 -6.00
N VAL A 600 4.43 10.05 -5.62
CA VAL A 600 3.85 11.28 -6.17
C VAL A 600 4.71 12.49 -5.86
N LEU A 601 5.16 12.66 -4.61
CA LEU A 601 6.04 13.77 -4.23
C LEU A 601 7.34 13.74 -5.03
N TYR A 602 7.95 12.56 -5.23
CA TYR A 602 9.16 12.42 -6.04
C TYR A 602 8.92 12.73 -7.52
N ILE A 603 7.77 12.34 -8.08
CA ILE A 603 7.41 12.76 -9.46
C ILE A 603 7.29 14.29 -9.52
N MET A 604 6.57 14.91 -8.58
CA MET A 604 6.33 16.36 -8.55
C MET A 604 7.62 17.19 -8.51
N ILE A 605 8.62 16.80 -7.70
CA ILE A 605 9.88 17.54 -7.63
C ILE A 605 10.79 17.35 -8.86
N ASN A 606 10.41 16.47 -9.80
CA ASN A 606 11.14 16.14 -11.01
C ASN A 606 10.38 16.50 -12.31
N SER A 607 9.14 17.00 -12.19
CA SER A 607 8.26 17.35 -13.31
C SER A 607 8.38 18.80 -13.73
#